data_AF-X6MCB3-F1
#
_entry.id   AF-X6MCB3-F1
#
_cell.length_a   1.000
_cell.length_b   1.000
_cell.length_c   1.000
_cell.angle_alpha   90.00
_cell.angle_beta   90.00
_cell.angle_gamma   90.00
#
_symmetry.space_group_name_H-M   'P 1'
#
loop_
_entity.id
_entity.type
_entity.pdbx_description
1 polymer ?
#
loop_
_entity_poly.entity_id
_entity_poly.type
_entity_poly.pdbx_seq_one_letter_code
_entity_poly.pdbx_strand_id
1 'polypeptide(L)'
;VYQALFMCALWKEWDMRQWLSARQFFVMIYTLSKEKSAEQLHAFVLQIIVHNLSVFGNDDGTVLYDNTEKELCSAFDKFMLIPCLNYLALSKWITQQKEFLYFSQMLQNINFKADKLWTFDEKIFEETITFDLRLRTTESSPNIFIESYLVTLLQCYPRHTDLTVQLLLNNTNKGIENQILTRILQLIWTKSEGNKKKSEKESLTSHILSLLLKDKERRAYWIELLVNSNGTEEKKDAPENVSFHSKVIELLSSDTFAKAKSYHQCLMESVHERNQKLLLNNKKWTPEEIKEVKWELWQKILDQINNIPEIEVLDEKNVETASKNLCSSLEYCFECRSWFKQKNPMQSPLFKFFNQVLTQLIKKDNLLPIHVYEDLMQKWKDIEDIFSYCSMGSKPSLQNLEKIVNECRQFFELLRMFERIRSDYLFEHDLSDRLKELGQQNESLRKQRFLKVKEDYKDELQLLKSYEQKMNIILERSQSVMFNEIWEKYNKQYESTRDQTPLFIFNKVFDNVNRTWEDFKQVHSTAFFILGIIENKHILPSIQLVNVYRAFKINHPVIEI
;
A
#
# COMPACT_ATOMS: atom_id res chain seq x y z
N VAL A 1 30.90 45.42 -16.20
CA VAL A 1 31.09 44.23 -17.05
C VAL A 1 31.98 44.52 -18.26
N TYR A 2 31.60 45.44 -19.13
CA TYR A 2 32.42 45.80 -20.31
C TYR A 2 33.84 46.25 -19.96
N GLN A 3 34.06 46.99 -18.88
CA GLN A 3 35.42 47.34 -18.42
C GLN A 3 36.23 46.12 -17.95
N ALA A 4 35.62 45.17 -17.23
CA ALA A 4 36.33 43.96 -16.77
C ALA A 4 36.64 43.01 -17.94
N LEU A 5 35.68 42.83 -18.87
CA LEU A 5 35.88 42.06 -20.09
C LEU A 5 36.88 42.73 -21.04
N PHE A 6 36.87 44.06 -21.12
CA PHE A 6 37.84 44.85 -21.88
C PHE A 6 39.23 44.74 -21.26
N MET A 7 39.36 44.78 -19.92
CA MET A 7 40.63 44.54 -19.24
C MET A 7 41.13 43.11 -19.45
N CYS A 8 40.27 42.08 -19.38
CA CYS A 8 40.68 40.71 -19.68
C CYS A 8 41.04 40.51 -21.17
N ALA A 9 40.37 41.21 -22.08
CA ALA A 9 40.68 41.21 -23.51
C ALA A 9 42.04 41.87 -23.79
N LEU A 10 42.27 43.05 -23.20
CA LEU A 10 43.56 43.74 -23.25
C LEU A 10 44.67 42.89 -22.61
N TRP A 11 44.40 42.25 -21.47
CA TRP A 11 45.37 41.37 -20.79
C TRP A 11 45.71 40.12 -21.59
N LYS A 12 44.73 39.53 -22.29
CA LYS A 12 44.94 38.42 -23.22
C LYS A 12 45.75 38.84 -24.44
N GLU A 13 45.54 40.04 -24.98
CA GLU A 13 46.30 40.56 -26.12
C GLU A 13 47.71 41.06 -25.74
N TRP A 14 47.93 41.50 -24.50
CA TRP A 14 49.20 42.06 -24.03
C TRP A 14 50.09 41.07 -23.27
N ASP A 15 49.77 39.77 -23.27
CA ASP A 15 50.50 38.72 -22.53
C ASP A 15 50.71 39.06 -21.03
N MET A 16 49.79 39.87 -20.47
CA MET A 16 49.76 40.17 -19.04
C MET A 16 49.03 39.03 -18.35
N ARG A 17 49.80 38.08 -17.82
CA ARG A 17 49.34 36.81 -17.20
C ARG A 17 48.61 36.99 -15.86
N GLN A 18 47.68 37.92 -15.75
CA GLN A 18 46.88 38.11 -14.54
C GLN A 18 45.54 37.40 -14.67
N TRP A 19 45.44 36.30 -13.94
CA TRP A 19 44.25 35.48 -13.77
C TRP A 19 43.27 36.10 -12.78
N LEU A 20 41.96 35.93 -12.98
CA LEU A 20 40.97 36.37 -12.00
C LEU A 20 41.01 35.47 -10.76
N SER A 21 40.97 36.08 -9.57
CA SER A 21 40.71 35.34 -8.33
C SER A 21 39.28 34.76 -8.35
N ALA A 22 39.01 33.75 -7.52
CA ALA A 22 37.68 33.14 -7.43
C ALA A 22 36.59 34.18 -7.17
N ARG A 23 36.86 35.17 -6.31
CA ARG A 23 35.93 36.27 -6.01
C ARG A 23 35.69 37.17 -7.21
N GLN A 24 36.75 37.56 -7.92
CA GLN A 24 36.61 38.39 -9.12
C GLN A 24 35.85 37.64 -10.23
N PHE A 25 36.13 36.35 -10.40
CA PHE A 25 35.44 35.49 -11.33
C PHE A 25 33.95 35.37 -10.98
N PHE A 26 33.61 35.13 -9.72
CA PHE A 26 32.23 35.11 -9.24
C PHE A 26 31.50 36.42 -9.56
N VAL A 27 32.07 37.57 -9.20
CA VAL A 27 31.46 38.88 -9.45
C VAL A 27 31.24 39.12 -10.94
N MET A 28 32.20 38.72 -11.79
CA MET A 28 32.08 38.81 -13.24
C MET A 28 30.90 37.97 -13.75
N ILE A 29 30.83 36.69 -13.38
CA ILE A 29 29.76 35.77 -13.83
C ILE A 29 28.40 36.19 -13.28
N TYR A 30 28.32 36.56 -11.99
CA TYR A 30 27.10 37.03 -11.35
C TYR A 30 26.57 38.33 -11.98
N THR A 31 27.45 39.21 -12.46
CA THR A 31 27.00 40.41 -13.16
C THR A 31 26.56 40.10 -14.59
N LEU A 32 27.27 39.21 -15.29
CA LEU A 32 26.90 38.75 -16.62
C LEU A 32 25.52 38.07 -16.64
N SER A 33 25.24 37.24 -15.65
CA SER A 33 23.98 36.49 -15.56
C SER A 33 22.74 37.37 -15.35
N LYS A 34 22.92 38.62 -14.89
CA LYS A 34 21.83 39.61 -14.79
C LYS A 34 21.46 40.21 -16.15
N GLU A 35 22.39 40.23 -17.09
CA GLU A 35 22.22 40.89 -18.39
C GLU A 35 21.82 39.90 -19.49
N LYS A 36 22.40 38.69 -19.49
CA LYS A 36 22.20 37.70 -20.56
C LYS A 36 22.20 36.27 -20.01
N SER A 37 21.57 35.35 -20.73
CA SER A 37 21.75 33.92 -20.49
C SER A 37 23.11 33.46 -21.03
N ALA A 38 23.66 32.35 -20.49
CA ALA A 38 24.97 31.86 -20.94
C ALA A 38 24.96 31.40 -22.41
N GLU A 39 23.81 30.99 -22.95
CA GLU A 39 23.63 30.65 -24.38
C GLU A 39 23.76 31.87 -25.30
N GLN A 40 23.43 33.06 -24.80
CA GLN A 40 23.43 34.32 -25.56
C GLN A 40 24.76 35.10 -25.43
N LEU A 41 25.74 34.53 -24.73
CA LEU A 41 27.06 35.14 -24.59
C LEU A 41 27.81 35.03 -25.92
N HIS A 42 28.45 36.13 -26.31
CA HIS A 42 29.28 36.18 -27.50
C HIS A 42 30.49 35.26 -27.37
N ALA A 43 30.90 34.61 -28.47
CA ALA A 43 32.01 33.65 -28.49
C ALA A 43 33.31 34.21 -27.87
N PHE A 44 33.60 35.50 -28.08
CA PHE A 44 34.75 36.17 -27.48
C PHE A 44 34.69 36.21 -25.94
N VAL A 45 33.52 36.43 -25.36
CA VAL A 45 33.32 36.42 -23.89
C VAL A 45 33.49 35.01 -23.35
N LEU A 46 32.93 34.01 -24.05
CA LEU A 46 33.08 32.60 -23.67
C LEU A 46 34.56 32.17 -23.70
N GLN A 47 35.36 32.62 -24.67
CA GLN A 47 36.80 32.36 -24.72
C GLN A 47 37.57 32.99 -23.55
N ILE A 48 37.20 34.20 -23.10
CA ILE A 48 37.80 34.83 -21.93
C ILE A 48 37.46 34.04 -20.66
N ILE A 49 36.22 33.57 -20.54
CA ILE A 49 35.77 32.75 -19.41
C ILE A 49 36.57 31.44 -19.38
N VAL A 50 36.66 30.72 -20.51
CA VAL A 50 37.40 29.45 -20.62
C VAL A 50 38.88 29.64 -20.28
N HIS A 51 39.50 30.74 -20.72
CA HIS A 51 40.86 31.06 -20.33
C HIS A 51 40.98 31.12 -18.79
N ASN A 52 40.12 31.87 -18.11
CA ASN A 52 40.13 31.94 -16.65
C ASN A 52 39.77 30.62 -15.95
N LEU A 53 39.00 29.72 -16.57
CA LEU A 53 38.72 28.40 -16.00
C LEU A 53 39.97 27.53 -15.89
N SER A 54 40.94 27.67 -16.80
CA SER A 54 42.19 26.88 -16.80
C SER A 54 43.04 27.07 -15.53
N VAL A 55 42.81 28.16 -14.79
CA VAL A 55 43.49 28.47 -13.52
C VAL A 55 43.11 27.49 -12.43
N PHE A 56 41.82 27.14 -12.39
CA PHE A 56 41.18 26.32 -11.38
C PHE A 56 41.34 24.81 -11.63
N GLY A 57 41.90 24.40 -12.78
CA GLY A 57 41.90 23.01 -13.25
C GLY A 57 43.03 22.09 -12.77
N ASN A 58 44.04 22.59 -12.04
CA ASN A 58 45.21 21.78 -11.62
C ASN A 58 45.38 21.79 -10.09
N ASP A 59 44.79 20.81 -9.39
CA ASP A 59 45.13 20.50 -7.99
C ASP A 59 46.42 19.63 -7.91
N ASP A 60 47.00 19.20 -9.05
CA ASP A 60 48.11 18.22 -9.13
C ASP A 60 49.51 18.83 -8.95
N GLY A 61 49.62 20.11 -8.58
CA GLY A 61 50.91 20.75 -8.27
C GLY A 61 51.89 20.85 -9.45
N THR A 62 51.50 20.54 -10.68
CA THR A 62 52.34 20.75 -11.86
C THR A 62 52.19 22.19 -12.36
N VAL A 63 53.22 22.96 -12.07
CA VAL A 63 53.49 24.31 -12.58
C VAL A 63 53.42 24.28 -14.11
N LEU A 64 52.31 24.75 -14.67
CA LEU A 64 52.24 25.13 -16.09
C LEU A 64 52.60 26.62 -16.18
N TYR A 65 53.87 26.84 -16.49
CA TYR A 65 54.52 28.07 -16.97
C TYR A 65 54.52 29.31 -16.06
N ASP A 66 55.73 29.61 -15.57
CA ASP A 66 56.25 30.75 -14.79
C ASP A 66 55.73 30.95 -13.35
N ASN A 67 56.67 30.72 -12.41
CA ASN A 67 57.03 31.38 -11.14
C ASN A 67 56.07 32.34 -10.39
N THR A 68 54.79 32.34 -10.68
CA THR A 68 53.76 33.02 -9.89
C THR A 68 53.07 31.96 -9.04
N GLU A 69 53.25 32.02 -7.72
CA GLU A 69 52.56 31.15 -6.78
C GLU A 69 51.04 31.21 -7.06
N LYS A 70 50.46 30.10 -7.52
CA LYS A 70 48.99 30.01 -7.64
C LYS A 70 48.41 30.08 -6.24
N GLU A 71 47.63 31.11 -5.96
CA GLU A 71 46.83 31.19 -4.75
C GLU A 71 45.86 30.00 -4.76
N LEU A 72 46.02 29.08 -3.82
CA LEU A 72 45.24 27.85 -3.76
C LEU A 72 43.76 28.19 -3.53
N CYS A 73 42.88 27.67 -4.41
CA CYS A 73 41.44 27.83 -4.23
C CYS A 73 40.99 27.11 -2.97
N SER A 74 40.53 27.91 -2.04
CA SER A 74 40.11 27.51 -0.73
C SER A 74 38.70 26.87 -0.77
N ALA A 75 38.26 26.11 0.24
CA ALA A 75 36.97 25.40 0.18
C ALA A 75 35.76 26.32 -0.05
N PHE A 76 35.76 27.50 0.57
CA PHE A 76 34.74 28.53 0.32
C PHE A 76 34.83 29.16 -1.07
N ASP A 77 36.03 29.37 -1.62
CA ASP A 77 36.17 29.82 -3.01
C ASP A 77 35.55 28.80 -3.97
N LYS A 78 35.85 27.52 -3.77
CA LYS A 78 35.21 26.44 -4.52
C LYS A 78 33.68 26.46 -4.34
N PHE A 79 33.18 26.66 -3.12
CA PHE A 79 31.73 26.78 -2.87
C PHE A 79 31.07 27.94 -3.64
N MET A 80 31.68 29.13 -3.59
CA MET A 80 31.23 30.34 -4.29
C MET A 80 31.18 30.15 -5.82
N LEU A 81 32.01 29.27 -6.36
CA LEU A 81 32.11 28.99 -7.78
C LEU A 81 31.06 27.98 -8.29
N ILE A 82 30.33 27.27 -7.41
CA ILE A 82 29.26 26.33 -7.80
C ILE A 82 28.19 27.00 -8.68
N PRO A 83 27.60 28.16 -8.31
CA PRO A 83 26.59 28.80 -9.16
C PRO A 83 27.18 29.28 -10.49
N CYS A 84 28.46 29.63 -10.52
CA CYS A 84 29.14 30.00 -11.77
C CYS A 84 29.20 28.81 -12.72
N LEU A 85 29.56 27.61 -12.22
CA LEU A 85 29.53 26.38 -13.01
C LEU A 85 28.12 26.12 -13.55
N ASN A 86 27.10 26.19 -12.68
CA ASN A 86 25.71 25.94 -13.06
C ASN A 86 25.21 26.93 -14.13
N TYR A 87 25.59 28.21 -14.03
CA TYR A 87 25.27 29.20 -15.06
C TYR A 87 25.97 28.90 -16.38
N LEU A 88 27.28 28.61 -16.35
CA LEU A 88 28.05 28.33 -17.55
C LEU A 88 27.63 27.03 -18.24
N ALA A 89 27.12 26.06 -17.48
CA ALA A 89 26.56 24.81 -17.98
C ALA A 89 25.39 25.01 -18.95
N LEU A 90 24.69 26.15 -18.87
CA LEU A 90 23.62 26.50 -19.81
C LEU A 90 24.18 26.71 -21.23
N SER A 91 25.46 27.02 -21.40
CA SER A 91 26.09 27.18 -22.71
C SER A 91 26.63 25.86 -23.26
N LYS A 92 25.99 25.34 -24.32
CA LYS A 92 26.46 24.12 -25.03
C LYS A 92 27.90 24.21 -25.53
N TRP A 93 28.37 25.41 -25.88
CA TRP A 93 29.74 25.58 -26.37
C TRP A 93 30.77 25.44 -25.26
N ILE A 94 30.48 25.96 -24.06
CA ILE A 94 31.38 25.85 -22.90
C ILE A 94 31.47 24.41 -22.41
N THR A 95 30.35 23.69 -22.35
CA THR A 95 30.33 22.32 -21.81
C THR A 95 31.14 21.32 -22.65
N GLN A 96 31.51 21.68 -23.87
CA GLN A 96 32.40 20.90 -24.75
C GLN A 96 33.90 21.18 -24.52
N GLN A 97 34.24 22.22 -23.74
CA GLN A 97 35.63 22.59 -23.47
C GLN A 97 36.22 21.72 -22.36
N LYS A 98 37.49 21.34 -22.50
CA LYS A 98 38.18 20.47 -21.52
C LYS A 98 38.31 21.17 -20.16
N GLU A 99 38.58 22.46 -20.16
CA GLU A 99 38.72 23.32 -18.98
C GLU A 99 37.45 23.32 -18.14
N PHE A 100 36.27 23.26 -18.77
CA PHE A 100 34.99 23.18 -18.07
C PHE A 100 34.83 21.86 -17.32
N LEU A 101 35.28 20.74 -17.91
CA LEU A 101 35.25 19.43 -17.26
C LEU A 101 36.15 19.40 -16.03
N TYR A 102 37.39 19.91 -16.14
CA TYR A 102 38.31 20.00 -15.00
C TYR A 102 37.76 20.91 -13.90
N PHE A 103 37.20 22.05 -14.28
CA PHE A 103 36.54 22.95 -13.33
C PHE A 103 35.38 22.28 -12.60
N SER A 104 34.54 21.51 -13.30
CA SER A 104 33.46 20.74 -12.69
C SER A 104 33.98 19.69 -11.71
N GLN A 105 35.06 18.98 -12.04
CA GLN A 105 35.67 17.97 -11.17
C GLN A 105 36.27 18.59 -9.91
N MET A 106 36.95 19.74 -10.04
CA MET A 106 37.49 20.48 -8.90
C MET A 106 36.38 20.87 -7.90
N LEU A 107 35.21 21.28 -8.40
CA LEU A 107 34.07 21.68 -7.58
C LEU A 107 33.34 20.51 -6.90
N GLN A 108 33.56 19.27 -7.35
CA GLN A 108 32.96 18.10 -6.71
C GLN A 108 33.66 17.75 -5.38
N ASN A 109 34.92 18.14 -5.19
CA ASN A 109 35.77 17.74 -4.07
C ASN A 109 36.02 18.86 -3.03
N ILE A 110 34.95 19.50 -2.54
CA ILE A 110 35.07 20.56 -1.52
C ILE A 110 35.17 19.96 -0.11
N ASN A 111 36.26 20.29 0.61
CA ASN A 111 36.48 19.84 1.99
C ASN A 111 36.63 21.00 2.98
N PHE A 112 35.52 21.44 3.56
CA PHE A 112 35.48 22.52 4.56
C PHE A 112 36.23 22.22 5.86
N LYS A 113 36.63 20.96 6.13
CA LYS A 113 37.34 20.59 7.37
C LYS A 113 38.85 20.82 7.31
N ALA A 114 39.42 20.90 6.11
CA ALA A 114 40.85 21.08 5.93
C ALA A 114 41.29 22.53 6.22
N ASP A 115 40.39 23.49 6.07
CA ASP A 115 40.74 24.91 6.11
C ASP A 115 40.49 25.51 7.50
N LYS A 116 41.57 25.93 8.16
CA LYS A 116 41.58 26.09 9.63
C LYS A 116 40.95 27.35 10.20
N LEU A 117 40.70 28.42 9.46
CA LEU A 117 40.02 29.62 9.99
C LEU A 117 39.72 30.60 8.86
N TRP A 118 38.47 31.07 8.78
CA TRP A 118 38.05 32.01 7.74
C TRP A 118 37.33 33.22 8.31
N THR A 119 37.72 34.38 7.79
CA THR A 119 36.88 35.57 7.69
C THR A 119 36.01 35.42 6.45
N PHE A 120 34.81 34.91 6.66
CA PHE A 120 33.80 34.78 5.63
C PHE A 120 33.05 36.10 5.45
N ASP A 121 32.96 36.58 4.22
CA ASP A 121 32.18 37.76 3.87
C ASP A 121 30.70 37.34 3.70
N GLU A 122 29.88 37.65 4.70
CA GLU A 122 28.45 37.29 4.72
C GLU A 122 27.70 37.79 3.49
N LYS A 123 28.11 38.93 2.94
CA LYS A 123 27.49 39.50 1.74
C LYS A 123 27.77 38.65 0.50
N ILE A 124 29.00 38.17 0.34
CA ILE A 124 29.36 37.28 -0.79
C ILE A 124 28.59 35.97 -0.69
N PHE A 125 28.44 35.42 0.52
CA PHE A 125 27.66 34.21 0.72
C PHE A 125 26.19 34.38 0.38
N GLU A 126 25.58 35.48 0.84
CA GLU A 126 24.21 35.83 0.48
C GLU A 126 24.06 35.94 -1.05
N GLU A 127 24.99 36.62 -1.72
CA GLU A 127 25.00 36.72 -3.18
C GLU A 127 25.17 35.35 -3.86
N THR A 128 25.99 34.45 -3.29
CA THR A 128 26.21 33.09 -3.80
C THR A 128 24.94 32.26 -3.73
N ILE A 129 24.29 32.19 -2.56
CA ILE A 129 23.05 31.43 -2.36
C ILE A 129 21.93 32.02 -3.22
N THR A 130 21.82 33.35 -3.28
CA THR A 130 20.82 34.04 -4.10
C THR A 130 21.04 33.77 -5.58
N PHE A 131 22.30 33.71 -6.03
CA PHE A 131 22.60 33.40 -7.42
C PHE A 131 22.25 31.95 -7.77
N ASP A 132 22.60 30.98 -6.93
CA ASP A 132 22.23 29.57 -7.12
C ASP A 132 20.70 29.40 -7.23
N LEU A 133 19.97 30.03 -6.32
CA LEU A 133 18.51 30.04 -6.32
C LEU A 133 17.94 30.56 -7.65
N ARG A 134 18.44 31.69 -8.15
CA ARG A 134 17.98 32.27 -9.43
C ARG A 134 18.23 31.36 -10.63
N LEU A 135 19.31 30.57 -10.62
CA LEU A 135 19.60 29.67 -11.73
C LEU A 135 18.58 28.52 -11.82
N ARG A 136 18.00 28.11 -10.69
CA ARG A 136 17.03 27.01 -10.63
C ARG A 136 15.65 27.35 -11.18
N THR A 137 15.32 28.64 -11.36
CA THR A 137 14.09 29.03 -12.07
C THR A 137 14.15 28.80 -13.58
N THR A 138 15.33 28.47 -14.11
CA THR A 138 15.49 28.11 -15.52
C THR A 138 15.26 26.59 -15.66
N GLU A 139 14.59 26.13 -16.72
CA GLU A 139 14.10 24.75 -16.90
C GLU A 139 15.18 23.63 -16.88
N SER A 140 16.44 23.97 -16.66
CA SER A 140 17.57 23.03 -16.58
C SER A 140 17.94 22.69 -15.14
N SER A 141 18.09 21.39 -14.85
CA SER A 141 18.64 20.92 -13.58
C SER A 141 20.10 21.38 -13.39
N PRO A 142 20.52 21.80 -12.18
CA PRO A 142 21.90 22.19 -11.93
C PRO A 142 22.84 20.99 -12.07
N ASN A 143 24.07 21.24 -12.53
CA ASN A 143 25.12 20.22 -12.61
C ASN A 143 25.63 19.82 -11.21
N ILE A 144 25.69 20.79 -10.29
CA ILE A 144 26.07 20.56 -8.89
C ILE A 144 25.01 21.16 -7.97
N PHE A 145 24.46 20.31 -7.09
CA PHE A 145 23.51 20.71 -6.04
C PHE A 145 24.25 21.30 -4.84
N ILE A 146 24.06 22.60 -4.60
CA ILE A 146 24.73 23.33 -3.51
C ILE A 146 24.33 22.82 -2.11
N GLU A 147 23.16 22.16 -1.97
CA GLU A 147 22.56 21.76 -0.69
C GLU A 147 23.47 20.83 0.12
N SER A 148 24.16 19.90 -0.55
CA SER A 148 25.06 18.95 0.12
C SER A 148 26.30 19.62 0.71
N TYR A 149 26.83 20.62 0.00
CA TYR A 149 27.95 21.44 0.46
C TYR A 149 27.51 22.41 1.54
N LEU A 150 26.32 22.99 1.41
CA LEU A 150 25.75 23.89 2.41
C LEU A 150 25.54 23.19 3.76
N VAL A 151 25.03 21.95 3.76
CA VAL A 151 24.93 21.13 4.99
C VAL A 151 26.31 20.93 5.62
N THR A 152 27.31 20.62 4.82
CA THR A 152 28.69 20.37 5.32
C THR A 152 29.32 21.66 5.86
N LEU A 153 29.10 22.79 5.19
CA LEU A 153 29.55 24.11 5.63
C LEU A 153 28.90 24.52 6.95
N LEU A 154 27.58 24.33 7.09
CA LEU A 154 26.84 24.62 8.33
C LEU A 154 27.27 23.73 9.50
N GLN A 155 27.61 22.47 9.25
CA GLN A 155 28.16 21.58 10.27
C GLN A 155 29.54 22.05 10.76
N CYS A 156 30.39 22.53 9.85
CA CYS A 156 31.72 23.03 10.21
C CYS A 156 31.67 24.42 10.86
N TYR A 157 30.67 25.24 10.51
CA TYR A 157 30.54 26.62 10.98
C TYR A 157 29.10 26.96 11.42
N PRO A 158 28.64 26.45 12.59
CA PRO A 158 27.26 26.61 13.05
C PRO A 158 26.80 28.06 13.21
N ARG A 159 27.72 29.00 13.42
CA ARG A 159 27.43 30.45 13.57
C ARG A 159 26.69 31.06 12.37
N HIS A 160 26.79 30.46 11.18
CA HIS A 160 26.13 30.94 9.95
C HIS A 160 24.77 30.29 9.70
N THR A 161 24.29 29.43 10.61
CA THR A 161 22.99 28.75 10.48
C THR A 161 21.83 29.74 10.44
N ASP A 162 21.83 30.72 11.35
CA ASP A 162 20.78 31.75 11.44
C ASP A 162 20.66 32.54 10.12
N LEU A 163 21.80 33.03 9.63
CA LEU A 163 21.89 33.77 8.38
C LEU A 163 21.37 32.91 7.21
N THR A 164 21.83 31.67 7.09
CA THR A 164 21.45 30.77 5.99
C THR A 164 19.96 30.44 6.01
N VAL A 165 19.40 30.11 7.18
CA VAL A 165 17.97 29.82 7.32
C VAL A 165 17.14 31.06 6.99
N GLN A 166 17.54 32.24 7.48
CA GLN A 166 16.85 33.49 7.14
C GLN A 166 16.91 33.81 5.64
N LEU A 167 18.06 33.61 5.00
CA LEU A 167 18.22 33.82 3.56
C LEU A 167 17.31 32.91 2.74
N LEU A 168 17.24 31.63 3.11
CA LEU A 168 16.37 30.67 2.44
C LEU A 168 14.89 31.01 2.63
N LEU A 169 14.50 31.49 3.83
CA LEU A 169 13.13 31.92 4.14
C LEU A 169 12.72 33.22 3.45
N ASN A 170 13.63 34.19 3.35
CA ASN A 170 13.34 35.49 2.74
C ASN A 170 13.21 35.38 1.21
N ASN A 171 13.94 34.44 0.59
CA ASN A 171 13.90 34.22 -0.85
C ASN A 171 12.73 33.33 -1.31
N THR A 172 12.03 32.65 -0.40
CA THR A 172 10.85 31.85 -0.75
C THR A 172 9.65 32.68 -1.20
N ASN A 173 9.55 33.95 -0.76
CA ASN A 173 8.49 34.88 -1.17
C ASN A 173 8.53 35.25 -2.67
N LYS A 174 9.50 34.74 -3.44
CA LYS A 174 9.64 34.98 -4.89
C LYS A 174 9.30 33.76 -5.77
N GLY A 175 8.69 32.71 -5.21
CA GLY A 175 8.29 31.51 -5.97
C GLY A 175 9.46 30.59 -6.37
N ILE A 176 10.67 30.88 -5.89
CA ILE A 176 11.88 30.10 -6.16
C ILE A 176 12.05 29.06 -5.04
N GLU A 177 11.30 27.98 -5.19
CA GLU A 177 11.48 26.64 -4.62
C GLU A 177 11.59 26.46 -3.09
N ASN A 178 10.46 26.04 -2.51
CA ASN A 178 10.30 25.34 -1.22
C ASN A 178 11.17 24.05 -1.07
N GLN A 179 11.93 23.68 -2.11
CA GLN A 179 12.69 22.42 -2.16
C GLN A 179 14.04 22.48 -1.46
N ILE A 180 14.72 23.63 -1.42
CA ILE A 180 16.09 23.70 -0.87
C ILE A 180 16.12 23.44 0.63
N LEU A 181 15.28 24.13 1.41
CA LEU A 181 15.22 23.92 2.85
C LEU A 181 14.78 22.49 3.19
N THR A 182 13.82 21.95 2.44
CA THR A 182 13.40 20.53 2.54
C THR A 182 14.56 19.59 2.28
N ARG A 183 15.32 19.80 1.20
CA ARG A 183 16.46 18.96 0.82
C ARG A 183 17.60 19.06 1.81
N ILE A 184 17.89 20.25 2.35
CA ILE A 184 18.88 20.43 3.43
C ILE A 184 18.48 19.60 4.65
N LEU A 185 17.21 19.68 5.08
CA LEU A 185 16.70 18.87 6.20
C LEU A 185 16.76 17.37 5.89
N GLN A 186 16.32 16.94 4.70
CA GLN A 186 16.41 15.55 4.26
C GLN A 186 17.86 15.05 4.21
N LEU A 187 18.82 15.85 3.74
CA LEU A 187 20.23 15.49 3.67
C LEU A 187 20.88 15.41 5.06
N ILE A 188 20.43 16.24 6.01
CA ILE A 188 20.83 16.13 7.41
C ILE A 188 20.32 14.81 8.01
N TRP A 189 19.09 14.39 7.66
CA TRP A 189 18.44 13.18 8.16
C TRP A 189 18.89 11.86 7.49
N THR A 190 19.11 11.84 6.18
CA THR A 190 19.36 10.59 5.40
C THR A 190 20.78 10.06 5.46
N LYS A 191 21.79 10.87 5.76
CA LYS A 191 23.19 10.38 5.91
C LYS A 191 23.39 9.73 7.28
N SER A 192 22.84 8.54 7.52
CA SER A 192 22.96 7.78 8.78
C SER A 192 24.02 6.69 8.75
N GLU A 193 25.26 7.01 8.36
CA GLU A 193 26.39 6.08 8.53
C GLU A 193 27.55 6.78 9.28
N GLY A 194 27.66 6.48 10.58
CA GLY A 194 28.81 6.85 11.41
C GLY A 194 28.45 7.45 12.78
N ASN A 195 28.58 6.63 13.83
CA ASN A 195 28.23 6.93 15.23
C ASN A 195 28.92 8.16 15.86
N LYS A 196 29.99 8.70 15.28
CA LYS A 196 30.68 9.92 15.80
C LYS A 196 30.06 11.25 15.35
N LYS A 197 29.17 11.26 14.35
CA LYS A 197 28.58 12.49 13.76
C LYS A 197 27.13 12.76 14.18
N LYS A 198 26.62 12.03 15.19
CA LYS A 198 25.21 12.09 15.58
C LYS A 198 24.87 13.39 16.34
N SER A 199 25.71 13.78 17.31
CA SER A 199 25.47 14.96 18.16
C SER A 199 25.56 16.30 17.42
N GLU A 200 26.52 16.48 16.51
CA GLU A 200 26.65 17.71 15.70
C GLU A 200 25.46 17.90 14.75
N LYS A 201 24.94 16.81 14.20
CA LYS A 201 23.73 16.81 13.36
C LYS A 201 22.48 17.10 14.16
N GLU A 202 22.31 16.43 15.30
CA GLU A 202 21.19 16.69 16.22
C GLU A 202 21.19 18.15 16.69
N SER A 203 22.36 18.73 16.96
CA SER A 203 22.51 20.14 17.29
C SER A 203 22.11 21.04 16.13
N LEU A 204 22.58 20.79 14.90
CA LEU A 204 22.23 21.60 13.73
C LEU A 204 20.74 21.49 13.39
N THR A 205 20.17 20.29 13.43
CA THR A 205 18.73 20.06 13.24
C THR A 205 17.93 20.80 14.30
N SER A 206 18.30 20.68 15.58
CA SER A 206 17.60 21.38 16.67
C SER A 206 17.70 22.90 16.52
N HIS A 207 18.83 23.41 16.06
CA HIS A 207 19.05 24.83 15.81
C HIS A 207 18.19 25.34 14.67
N ILE A 208 18.17 24.65 13.52
CA ILE A 208 17.32 24.98 12.36
C ILE A 208 15.82 24.91 12.76
N LEU A 209 15.41 23.87 13.47
CA LEU A 209 14.05 23.76 13.99
C LEU A 209 13.71 24.92 14.93
N SER A 210 14.61 25.31 15.82
CA SER A 210 14.36 26.44 16.72
C SER A 210 14.14 27.76 15.98
N LEU A 211 14.82 27.96 14.85
CA LEU A 211 14.66 29.14 13.99
C LEU A 211 13.35 29.11 13.20
N LEU A 212 12.98 27.95 12.67
CA LEU A 212 11.72 27.75 11.95
C LEU A 212 10.52 27.84 12.89
N LEU A 213 10.73 27.50 14.17
CA LEU A 213 9.74 27.61 15.23
C LEU A 213 9.70 28.99 15.92
N LYS A 214 10.51 29.97 15.48
CA LYS A 214 10.67 31.26 16.17
C LYS A 214 9.46 32.19 16.06
N ASP A 215 8.85 32.32 14.88
CA ASP A 215 7.71 33.22 14.64
C ASP A 215 6.57 32.56 13.85
N LYS A 216 5.40 33.21 13.85
CA LYS A 216 4.14 32.63 13.38
C LYS A 216 4.18 32.27 11.89
N GLU A 217 4.78 33.13 11.06
CA GLU A 217 4.85 32.94 9.61
C GLU A 217 5.81 31.80 9.26
N ARG A 218 6.99 31.75 9.89
CA ARG A 218 7.98 30.68 9.67
C ARG A 218 7.49 29.30 10.10
N ARG A 219 6.65 29.25 11.13
CA ARG A 219 6.03 28.00 11.61
C ARG A 219 4.96 27.46 10.69
N ALA A 220 4.07 28.32 10.21
CA ALA A 220 3.07 27.95 9.23
C ALA A 220 3.75 27.44 7.95
N TYR A 221 4.79 28.15 7.50
CA TYR A 221 5.64 27.73 6.39
C TYR A 221 6.34 26.38 6.62
N TRP A 222 6.83 26.10 7.83
CA TRP A 222 7.46 24.81 8.14
C TRP A 222 6.47 23.64 8.16
N ILE A 223 5.27 23.87 8.68
CA ILE A 223 4.19 22.88 8.63
C ILE A 223 3.78 22.65 7.17
N GLU A 224 3.60 23.72 6.39
CA GLU A 224 3.32 23.66 4.96
C GLU A 224 4.40 22.90 4.17
N LEU A 225 5.69 23.04 4.53
CA LEU A 225 6.82 22.30 3.97
C LEU A 225 6.77 20.79 4.25
N LEU A 226 6.47 20.39 5.50
CA LEU A 226 6.30 18.98 5.86
C LEU A 226 5.10 18.36 5.15
N VAL A 227 4.10 19.19 4.90
CA VAL A 227 2.81 18.86 4.31
C VAL A 227 2.91 18.81 2.77
N ASN A 228 3.66 19.69 2.10
CA ASN A 228 3.76 19.78 0.64
C ASN A 228 4.86 18.92 0.00
N SER A 229 5.58 18.10 0.75
CA SER A 229 6.64 17.24 0.19
C SER A 229 6.16 16.15 -0.78
N ASN A 230 4.84 16.00 -0.98
CA ASN A 230 4.30 15.16 -2.06
C ASN A 230 3.92 16.07 -3.22
N GLY A 231 4.91 16.41 -4.03
CA GLY A 231 4.72 17.27 -5.18
C GLY A 231 5.84 17.13 -6.20
N THR A 232 6.09 15.90 -6.66
CA THR A 232 6.43 15.58 -8.06
C THR A 232 6.36 14.08 -8.25
N GLU A 233 5.55 13.66 -9.22
CA GLU A 233 5.65 12.34 -9.84
C GLU A 233 7.08 12.09 -10.36
N GLU A 234 7.48 10.83 -10.28
CA GLU A 234 8.53 10.16 -11.07
C GLU A 234 9.97 10.69 -11.03
N LYS A 235 10.79 10.06 -10.17
CA LYS A 235 11.98 9.30 -10.63
C LYS A 235 12.15 8.04 -9.77
N LYS A 236 12.43 6.92 -10.43
CA LYS A 236 12.44 5.54 -9.90
C LYS A 236 13.54 5.20 -8.88
N ASP A 237 14.40 6.13 -8.48
CA ASP A 237 15.56 5.85 -7.62
C ASP A 237 15.71 6.84 -6.45
N ALA A 238 14.61 7.35 -5.90
CA ALA A 238 14.63 8.18 -4.68
C ALA A 238 14.38 7.31 -3.43
N PRO A 239 15.09 7.55 -2.30
CA PRO A 239 14.93 6.77 -1.07
C PRO A 239 13.49 6.94 -0.54
N GLU A 240 12.94 5.84 -0.04
CA GLU A 240 11.59 5.62 0.49
C GLU A 240 10.79 6.90 0.78
N ASN A 241 9.75 7.13 0.00
CA ASN A 241 8.84 8.27 0.16
C ASN A 241 8.04 8.10 1.47
N VAL A 242 8.53 8.72 2.55
CA VAL A 242 7.92 8.66 3.89
C VAL A 242 6.48 9.17 3.81
N SER A 243 5.54 8.34 4.26
CA SER A 243 4.11 8.64 4.18
C SER A 243 3.71 9.83 5.06
N PHE A 244 2.55 10.43 4.79
CA PHE A 244 2.03 11.54 5.60
C PHE A 244 1.77 11.15 7.06
N HIS A 245 1.25 9.94 7.32
CA HIS A 245 0.99 9.49 8.69
C HIS A 245 2.29 9.24 9.46
N SER A 246 3.33 8.68 8.84
CA SER A 246 4.63 8.47 9.52
C SER A 246 5.25 9.80 9.96
N LYS A 247 5.13 10.86 9.14
CA LYS A 247 5.61 12.21 9.50
C LYS A 247 4.81 12.84 10.64
N VAL A 248 3.49 12.64 10.64
CA VAL A 248 2.63 13.10 11.74
C VAL A 248 3.01 12.40 13.05
N ILE A 249 3.26 11.08 13.01
CA ILE A 249 3.75 10.32 14.17
C ILE A 249 5.10 10.85 14.63
N GLU A 250 6.07 10.99 13.73
CA GLU A 250 7.41 11.51 14.04
C GLU A 250 7.34 12.88 14.74
N LEU A 251 6.52 13.79 14.20
CA LEU A 251 6.34 15.13 14.76
C LEU A 251 5.71 15.08 16.14
N LEU A 252 4.68 14.25 16.34
CA LEU A 252 3.99 14.11 17.62
C LEU A 252 4.80 13.36 18.67
N SER A 253 5.70 12.49 18.24
CA SER A 253 6.63 11.76 19.09
C SER A 253 7.83 12.62 19.53
N SER A 254 8.06 13.78 18.88
CA SER A 254 9.10 14.73 19.23
C SER A 254 8.80 15.48 20.54
N ASP A 255 9.70 15.35 21.52
CA ASP A 255 9.61 16.08 22.79
C ASP A 255 9.68 17.60 22.60
N THR A 256 10.34 18.06 21.53
CA THR A 256 10.42 19.48 21.16
C THR A 256 9.05 20.00 20.73
N PHE A 257 8.32 19.24 19.90
CA PHE A 257 6.97 19.62 19.47
C PHE A 257 5.94 19.48 20.59
N ALA A 258 6.08 18.48 21.46
CA ALA A 258 5.25 18.32 22.65
C ALA A 258 5.29 19.57 23.55
N LYS A 259 6.46 20.22 23.67
CA LYS A 259 6.66 21.47 24.42
C LYS A 259 6.13 22.72 23.68
N ALA A 260 5.94 22.65 22.37
CA ALA A 260 5.52 23.77 21.52
C ALA A 260 3.99 23.92 21.41
N LYS A 261 3.30 24.01 22.55
CA LYS A 261 1.82 23.98 22.66
C LYS A 261 1.08 24.99 21.77
N SER A 262 1.66 26.16 21.54
CA SER A 262 1.07 27.22 20.73
C SER A 262 0.86 26.86 19.24
N TYR A 263 1.43 25.75 18.74
CA TYR A 263 1.32 25.34 17.33
C TYR A 263 0.62 24.02 17.11
N HIS A 264 0.11 23.41 18.19
CA HIS A 264 -0.75 22.25 18.06
C HIS A 264 -1.95 22.57 17.16
N GLN A 265 -2.49 23.80 17.24
CA GLN A 265 -3.59 24.27 16.40
C GLN A 265 -3.27 24.24 14.89
N CYS A 266 -2.08 24.69 14.47
CA CYS A 266 -1.70 24.68 13.06
C CYS A 266 -1.53 23.25 12.51
N LEU A 267 -1.01 22.34 13.34
CA LEU A 267 -1.00 20.91 12.98
C LEU A 267 -2.43 20.38 12.82
N MET A 268 -3.34 20.75 13.74
CA MET A 268 -4.75 20.33 13.63
C MET A 268 -5.42 20.86 12.36
N GLU A 269 -5.14 22.10 11.94
CA GLU A 269 -5.64 22.64 10.67
C GLU A 269 -5.14 21.81 9.47
N SER A 270 -3.85 21.47 9.43
CA SER A 270 -3.29 20.62 8.37
C SER A 270 -3.80 19.17 8.39
N VAL A 271 -4.01 18.61 9.59
CA VAL A 271 -4.64 17.29 9.78
C VAL A 271 -6.08 17.32 9.26
N HIS A 272 -6.82 18.39 9.56
CA HIS A 272 -8.21 18.54 9.13
C HIS A 272 -8.34 18.57 7.61
N GLU A 273 -7.53 19.38 6.92
CA GLU A 273 -7.52 19.46 5.44
C GLU A 273 -7.18 18.12 4.76
N ARG A 274 -6.48 17.23 5.47
CA ARG A 274 -5.94 15.97 4.93
C ARG A 274 -6.41 14.75 5.71
N ASN A 275 -7.55 14.86 6.40
CA ASN A 275 -8.09 13.81 7.25
C ASN A 275 -8.23 12.46 6.51
N GLN A 276 -8.54 12.49 5.21
CA GLN A 276 -8.61 11.31 4.36
C GLN A 276 -7.30 10.53 4.30
N LYS A 277 -6.14 11.17 4.47
CA LYS A 277 -4.83 10.50 4.50
C LYS A 277 -4.53 9.79 5.83
N LEU A 278 -5.34 10.06 6.85
CA LEU A 278 -5.18 9.54 8.22
C LEU A 278 -6.29 8.57 8.63
N LEU A 279 -7.23 8.24 7.74
CA LEU A 279 -8.30 7.25 8.01
C LEU A 279 -7.73 5.97 8.62
N LEU A 280 -8.49 5.36 9.54
CA LEU A 280 -8.12 4.17 10.33
C LEU A 280 -8.06 2.88 9.49
N ASN A 281 -7.43 2.91 8.31
CA ASN A 281 -7.34 1.78 7.38
C ASN A 281 -5.94 1.17 7.41
N ASN A 282 -5.83 -0.15 7.54
CA ASN A 282 -4.57 -0.90 7.55
C ASN A 282 -3.80 -0.83 6.22
N LYS A 283 -4.42 -0.41 5.10
CA LYS A 283 -3.72 -0.05 3.86
C LYS A 283 -2.81 1.16 4.04
N LYS A 284 -3.05 1.96 5.07
CA LYS A 284 -2.28 3.16 5.41
C LYS A 284 -1.39 2.91 6.61
N TRP A 285 -1.89 2.25 7.65
CA TRP A 285 -1.20 2.12 8.93
C TRP A 285 -0.54 0.77 9.13
N THR A 286 0.75 0.77 9.50
CA THR A 286 1.43 -0.44 9.97
C THR A 286 1.19 -0.68 11.47
N PRO A 287 1.23 -1.95 11.94
CA PRO A 287 1.10 -2.26 13.37
C PRO A 287 2.16 -1.59 14.26
N GLU A 288 3.37 -1.39 13.74
CA GLU A 288 4.48 -0.74 14.43
C GLU A 288 4.20 0.75 14.63
N GLU A 289 3.73 1.43 13.59
CA GLU A 289 3.33 2.84 13.66
C GLU A 289 2.22 3.08 14.68
N ILE A 290 1.24 2.18 14.77
CA ILE A 290 0.14 2.28 15.76
C ILE A 290 0.67 2.19 17.20
N LYS A 291 1.76 1.45 17.45
CA LYS A 291 2.36 1.31 18.79
C LYS A 291 3.17 2.54 19.22
N GLU A 292 3.85 3.19 18.29
CA GLU A 292 4.74 4.34 18.54
C GLU A 292 4.00 5.65 18.84
N VAL A 293 2.67 5.63 18.78
CA VAL A 293 1.83 6.79 19.00
C VAL A 293 1.82 7.25 20.47
N LYS A 294 2.33 8.45 20.76
CA LYS A 294 2.18 9.15 22.06
C LYS A 294 0.78 9.79 22.19
N TRP A 295 -0.04 9.30 23.12
CA TRP A 295 -1.50 9.50 23.10
C TRP A 295 -2.04 10.90 23.48
N GLU A 296 -1.31 11.74 24.22
CA GLU A 296 -1.85 13.01 24.74
C GLU A 296 -2.24 14.01 23.64
N LEU A 297 -1.39 14.16 22.62
CA LEU A 297 -1.66 15.03 21.47
C LEU A 297 -2.49 14.33 20.39
N TRP A 298 -2.39 13.02 20.35
CA TRP A 298 -3.10 12.18 19.39
C TRP A 298 -4.60 12.17 19.60
N GLN A 299 -5.12 12.31 20.82
CA GLN A 299 -6.57 12.40 21.04
C GLN A 299 -7.24 13.48 20.19
N LYS A 300 -6.63 14.66 20.09
CA LYS A 300 -7.16 15.76 19.27
C LYS A 300 -7.17 15.44 17.78
N ILE A 301 -6.21 14.66 17.31
CA ILE A 301 -6.18 14.18 15.91
C ILE A 301 -7.23 13.09 15.72
N LEU A 302 -7.33 12.14 16.66
CA LEU A 302 -8.33 11.08 16.65
C LEU A 302 -9.75 11.66 16.58
N ASP A 303 -10.04 12.72 17.32
CA ASP A 303 -11.33 13.42 17.26
C ASP A 303 -11.63 13.98 15.85
N GLN A 304 -10.60 14.37 15.08
CA GLN A 304 -10.74 14.86 13.71
C GLN A 304 -10.74 13.76 12.64
N ILE A 305 -10.10 12.62 12.91
CA ILE A 305 -9.99 11.50 11.98
C ILE A 305 -10.99 10.39 12.27
N ASN A 306 -11.83 10.53 13.30
CA ASN A 306 -12.84 9.54 13.68
C ASN A 306 -13.84 9.36 12.53
N ASN A 307 -13.52 8.42 11.66
CA ASN A 307 -14.26 8.06 10.46
C ASN A 307 -15.07 6.78 10.67
N ILE A 308 -15.33 6.40 11.92
CA ILE A 308 -16.20 5.28 12.26
C ILE A 308 -17.58 5.61 11.66
N PRO A 309 -18.11 4.78 10.74
CA PRO A 309 -19.39 5.02 10.11
C PRO A 309 -20.52 5.10 11.15
N GLU A 310 -21.57 5.83 10.81
CA GLU A 310 -22.83 5.69 11.53
C GLU A 310 -23.54 4.40 11.09
N ILE A 311 -24.10 3.68 12.05
CA ILE A 311 -24.85 2.46 11.76
C ILE A 311 -26.29 2.86 11.47
N GLU A 312 -26.70 2.71 10.22
CA GLU A 312 -28.10 2.85 9.85
C GLU A 312 -28.93 1.75 10.53
N VAL A 313 -30.01 2.14 11.20
CA VAL A 313 -30.92 1.18 11.83
C VAL A 313 -31.69 0.46 10.74
N LEU A 314 -31.64 -0.87 10.77
CA LEU A 314 -32.35 -1.68 9.80
C LEU A 314 -33.86 -1.70 10.11
N ASP A 315 -34.65 -1.24 9.16
CA ASP A 315 -36.10 -1.17 9.18
C ASP A 315 -36.72 -1.83 7.93
N GLU A 316 -38.04 -2.02 7.93
CA GLU A 316 -38.72 -2.70 6.82
C GLU A 316 -38.75 -1.90 5.51
N LYS A 317 -38.60 -0.58 5.58
CA LYS A 317 -38.66 0.35 4.45
C LYS A 317 -37.30 0.53 3.77
N ASN A 318 -36.20 0.31 4.50
CA ASN A 318 -34.83 0.52 4.03
C ASN A 318 -33.98 -0.76 3.98
N VAL A 319 -34.59 -1.96 4.04
CA VAL A 319 -33.88 -3.25 4.13
C VAL A 319 -32.71 -3.37 3.15
N GLU A 320 -32.88 -3.02 1.88
CA GLU A 320 -31.82 -3.20 0.88
C GLU A 320 -30.63 -2.27 1.11
N THR A 321 -30.88 -0.98 1.36
CA THR A 321 -29.81 0.01 1.60
C THR A 321 -29.15 -0.22 2.95
N ALA A 322 -29.93 -0.46 4.01
CA ALA A 322 -29.44 -0.72 5.35
C ALA A 322 -28.62 -2.03 5.42
N SER A 323 -29.03 -3.07 4.68
CA SER A 323 -28.28 -4.33 4.61
C SER A 323 -26.91 -4.14 3.92
N LYS A 324 -26.86 -3.38 2.82
CA LYS A 324 -25.59 -3.02 2.17
C LYS A 324 -24.70 -2.21 3.11
N ASN A 325 -25.27 -1.24 3.82
CA ASN A 325 -24.55 -0.42 4.80
C ASN A 325 -24.02 -1.24 5.99
N LEU A 326 -24.75 -2.26 6.46
CA LEU A 326 -24.27 -3.21 7.48
C LEU A 326 -23.09 -4.04 6.97
N CYS A 327 -23.15 -4.56 5.75
CA CYS A 327 -22.00 -5.26 5.13
C CYS A 327 -20.79 -4.33 4.97
N SER A 328 -20.99 -3.09 4.49
CA SER A 328 -19.91 -2.10 4.41
C SER A 328 -19.35 -1.71 5.79
N SER A 329 -20.19 -1.70 6.83
CA SER A 329 -19.75 -1.46 8.22
C SER A 329 -18.89 -2.60 8.76
N LEU A 330 -19.21 -3.85 8.42
CA LEU A 330 -18.33 -4.99 8.70
C LEU A 330 -17.02 -4.89 7.92
N GLU A 331 -17.08 -4.54 6.63
CA GLU A 331 -15.89 -4.36 5.80
C GLU A 331 -14.95 -3.30 6.38
N TYR A 332 -15.50 -2.19 6.85
CA TYR A 332 -14.76 -1.17 7.57
C TYR A 332 -14.03 -1.74 8.80
N CYS A 333 -14.68 -2.61 9.58
CA CYS A 333 -14.03 -3.25 10.72
C CYS A 333 -12.85 -4.13 10.27
N PHE A 334 -12.98 -4.85 9.17
CA PHE A 334 -11.87 -5.64 8.60
C PHE A 334 -10.72 -4.76 8.12
N GLU A 335 -11.03 -3.62 7.48
CA GLU A 335 -10.01 -2.63 7.12
C GLU A 335 -9.31 -2.00 8.34
N CYS A 336 -9.96 -1.98 9.51
CA CYS A 336 -9.41 -1.50 10.78
C CYS A 336 -8.72 -2.59 11.61
N ARG A 337 -8.57 -3.83 11.11
CA ARG A 337 -8.05 -4.99 11.87
C ARG A 337 -6.80 -4.73 12.73
N SER A 338 -5.77 -4.01 12.26
CA SER A 338 -4.57 -3.72 13.06
C SER A 338 -4.87 -2.86 14.29
N TRP A 339 -5.86 -1.98 14.20
CA TRP A 339 -6.32 -1.13 15.30
C TRP A 339 -7.08 -1.91 16.38
N PHE A 340 -7.64 -3.09 16.07
CA PHE A 340 -8.21 -3.98 17.08
C PHE A 340 -7.14 -4.74 17.87
N LYS A 341 -6.00 -5.06 17.24
CA LYS A 341 -4.93 -5.89 17.82
C LYS A 341 -4.10 -5.15 18.88
N GLN A 342 -3.82 -3.87 18.63
CA GLN A 342 -2.94 -3.08 19.49
C GLN A 342 -3.73 -2.38 20.59
N LYS A 343 -3.14 -2.22 21.77
CA LYS A 343 -3.73 -1.40 22.84
C LYS A 343 -3.62 0.08 22.44
N ASN A 344 -4.73 0.68 22.03
CA ASN A 344 -4.81 2.07 21.60
C ASN A 344 -6.18 2.67 21.95
N PRO A 345 -6.34 4.01 21.94
CA PRO A 345 -7.60 4.65 22.30
C PRO A 345 -8.76 4.41 21.34
N MET A 346 -8.48 4.12 20.05
CA MET A 346 -9.52 3.78 19.06
C MET A 346 -10.04 2.35 19.22
N GLN A 347 -9.31 1.49 19.93
CA GLN A 347 -9.70 0.11 20.16
C GLN A 347 -11.11 0.01 20.82
N SER A 348 -11.40 0.82 21.85
CA SER A 348 -12.70 0.79 22.52
C SER A 348 -13.86 1.32 21.65
N PRO A 349 -13.74 2.49 20.99
CA PRO A 349 -14.72 2.96 19.99
C PRO A 349 -14.97 1.95 18.86
N LEU A 350 -13.91 1.35 18.30
CA LEU A 350 -14.02 0.35 17.24
C LEU A 350 -14.72 -0.92 17.73
N PHE A 351 -14.41 -1.41 18.94
CA PHE A 351 -15.14 -2.54 19.52
C PHE A 351 -16.61 -2.20 19.81
N LYS A 352 -16.91 -0.98 20.26
CA LYS A 352 -18.29 -0.53 20.46
C LYS A 352 -19.06 -0.54 19.14
N PHE A 353 -18.47 0.00 18.08
CA PHE A 353 -19.03 -0.01 16.73
C PHE A 353 -19.25 -1.43 16.21
N PHE A 354 -18.22 -2.27 16.26
CA PHE A 354 -18.31 -3.68 15.84
C PHE A 354 -19.42 -4.43 16.59
N ASN A 355 -19.50 -4.29 17.91
CA ASN A 355 -20.57 -4.90 18.70
C ASN A 355 -21.96 -4.36 18.34
N GLN A 356 -22.09 -3.09 17.98
CA GLN A 356 -23.36 -2.53 17.51
C GLN A 356 -23.77 -3.13 16.15
N VAL A 357 -22.82 -3.32 15.22
CA VAL A 357 -23.06 -4.00 13.94
C VAL A 357 -23.54 -5.43 14.17
N LEU A 358 -22.83 -6.21 15.00
CA LEU A 358 -23.22 -7.57 15.36
C LEU A 358 -24.62 -7.59 16.02
N THR A 359 -24.90 -6.64 16.90
CA THR A 359 -26.21 -6.54 17.58
C THR A 359 -27.34 -6.28 16.59
N GLN A 360 -27.13 -5.44 15.57
CA GLN A 360 -28.13 -5.22 14.51
C GLN A 360 -28.37 -6.49 13.71
N LEU A 361 -27.31 -7.20 13.33
CA LEU A 361 -27.41 -8.46 12.58
C LEU A 361 -28.20 -9.53 13.35
N ILE A 362 -28.03 -9.60 14.67
CA ILE A 362 -28.75 -10.56 15.52
C ILE A 362 -30.20 -10.12 15.75
N LYS A 363 -30.44 -8.85 16.11
CA LYS A 363 -31.78 -8.37 16.46
C LYS A 363 -32.73 -8.25 15.28
N LYS A 364 -32.19 -8.13 14.08
CA LYS A 364 -32.94 -7.89 12.84
C LYS A 364 -32.79 -9.02 11.84
N ASP A 365 -32.39 -10.20 12.32
CA ASP A 365 -32.21 -11.42 11.53
C ASP A 365 -33.43 -11.72 10.64
N ASN A 366 -34.63 -11.51 11.15
CA ASN A 366 -35.88 -11.69 10.41
C ASN A 366 -36.07 -10.79 9.18
N LEU A 367 -35.34 -9.68 9.10
CA LEU A 367 -35.38 -8.73 8.00
C LEU A 367 -34.21 -8.90 7.03
N LEU A 368 -33.18 -9.65 7.40
CA LEU A 368 -31.96 -9.74 6.61
C LEU A 368 -32.17 -10.54 5.32
N PRO A 369 -31.71 -10.00 4.17
CA PRO A 369 -31.63 -10.74 2.93
C PRO A 369 -30.64 -11.89 3.00
N ILE A 370 -30.86 -12.89 2.16
CA ILE A 370 -29.99 -14.07 2.05
C ILE A 370 -28.52 -13.71 1.75
N HIS A 371 -28.25 -12.75 0.85
CA HIS A 371 -26.87 -12.36 0.51
C HIS A 371 -26.05 -11.81 1.68
N VAL A 372 -26.69 -11.25 2.71
CA VAL A 372 -26.00 -10.79 3.93
C VAL A 372 -25.43 -11.99 4.68
N TYR A 373 -26.20 -13.08 4.79
CA TYR A 373 -25.74 -14.31 5.41
C TYR A 373 -24.63 -14.98 4.61
N GLU A 374 -24.68 -14.92 3.27
CA GLU A 374 -23.57 -15.37 2.41
C GLU A 374 -22.27 -14.60 2.72
N ASP A 375 -22.34 -13.27 2.82
CA ASP A 375 -21.18 -12.43 3.19
C ASP A 375 -20.64 -12.78 4.58
N LEU A 376 -21.53 -12.98 5.56
CA LEU A 376 -21.16 -13.41 6.92
C LEU A 376 -20.49 -14.78 6.95
N MET A 377 -21.00 -15.75 6.18
CA MET A 377 -20.38 -17.08 6.09
C MET A 377 -18.98 -17.00 5.49
N GLN A 378 -18.80 -16.19 4.43
CA GLN A 378 -17.51 -16.03 3.76
C GLN A 378 -16.47 -15.38 4.68
N LYS A 379 -16.88 -14.39 5.49
CA LYS A 379 -16.00 -13.60 6.36
C LYS A 379 -15.99 -14.04 7.82
N TRP A 380 -16.55 -15.22 8.12
CA TRP A 380 -16.72 -15.70 9.50
C TRP A 380 -15.40 -15.73 10.29
N LYS A 381 -14.32 -16.21 9.66
CA LYS A 381 -12.99 -16.26 10.29
C LYS A 381 -12.45 -14.88 10.65
N ASP A 382 -12.74 -13.86 9.85
CA ASP A 382 -12.31 -12.49 10.11
C ASP A 382 -13.12 -11.87 11.27
N ILE A 383 -14.41 -12.21 11.37
CA ILE A 383 -15.26 -11.85 12.52
C ILE A 383 -14.71 -12.48 13.80
N GLU A 384 -14.40 -13.80 13.79
CA GLU A 384 -13.80 -14.51 14.92
C GLU A 384 -12.46 -13.91 15.33
N ASP A 385 -11.61 -13.56 14.36
CA ASP A 385 -10.31 -12.94 14.61
C ASP A 385 -10.45 -11.59 15.29
N ILE A 386 -11.27 -10.67 14.76
CA ILE A 386 -11.52 -9.36 15.41
C ILE A 386 -12.06 -9.58 16.82
N PHE A 387 -13.01 -10.50 16.96
CA PHE A 387 -13.64 -10.80 18.24
C PHE A 387 -12.66 -11.38 19.27
N SER A 388 -11.64 -12.13 18.83
CA SER A 388 -10.62 -12.70 19.72
C SER A 388 -9.83 -11.64 20.51
N TYR A 389 -9.77 -10.41 20.00
CA TYR A 389 -9.14 -9.27 20.66
C TYR A 389 -10.08 -8.52 21.62
N CYS A 390 -11.37 -8.87 21.64
CA CYS A 390 -12.37 -8.24 22.50
C CYS A 390 -12.33 -8.85 23.92
N SER A 391 -11.91 -8.05 24.90
CA SER A 391 -11.95 -8.43 26.33
C SER A 391 -13.32 -8.23 26.98
N MET A 392 -14.23 -7.50 26.32
CA MET A 392 -15.58 -7.23 26.82
C MET A 392 -16.47 -8.45 26.60
N GLY A 393 -17.37 -8.74 27.56
CA GLY A 393 -18.19 -9.95 27.65
C GLY A 393 -19.25 -10.18 26.55
N SER A 394 -18.94 -9.87 25.30
CA SER A 394 -19.79 -10.02 24.12
C SER A 394 -19.92 -11.46 23.62
N LYS A 395 -19.32 -12.46 24.29
CA LYS A 395 -19.34 -13.88 23.88
C LYS A 395 -20.74 -14.41 23.54
N PRO A 396 -21.81 -14.05 24.27
CA PRO A 396 -23.17 -14.48 23.91
C PRO A 396 -23.65 -13.95 22.55
N SER A 397 -23.20 -12.77 22.13
CA SER A 397 -23.59 -12.19 20.84
C SER A 397 -22.97 -12.95 19.68
N LEU A 398 -21.68 -13.30 19.77
CA LEU A 398 -21.02 -14.10 18.73
C LEU A 398 -21.66 -15.49 18.61
N GLN A 399 -21.95 -16.15 19.72
CA GLN A 399 -22.62 -17.47 19.74
C GLN A 399 -24.02 -17.43 19.12
N ASN A 400 -24.79 -16.37 19.39
CA ASN A 400 -26.11 -16.20 18.78
C ASN A 400 -26.01 -15.99 17.27
N LEU A 401 -25.06 -15.16 16.83
CA LEU A 401 -24.83 -14.94 15.41
C LEU A 401 -24.35 -16.24 14.73
N GLU A 402 -23.47 -16.99 15.37
CA GLU A 402 -22.99 -18.29 14.87
C GLU A 402 -24.15 -19.27 14.66
N LYS A 403 -25.09 -19.33 15.60
CA LYS A 403 -26.29 -20.16 15.46
C LYS A 403 -27.11 -19.77 14.23
N ILE A 404 -27.35 -18.48 14.01
CA ILE A 404 -28.12 -17.97 12.85
C ILE A 404 -27.38 -18.27 11.54
N VAL A 405 -26.07 -18.03 11.50
CA VAL A 405 -25.23 -18.28 10.33
C VAL A 405 -25.15 -19.78 10.00
N ASN A 406 -25.04 -20.64 11.02
CA ASN A 406 -25.04 -22.10 10.84
C ASN A 406 -26.39 -22.63 10.33
N GLU A 407 -27.50 -22.03 10.77
CA GLU A 407 -28.82 -22.37 10.23
C GLU A 407 -28.93 -22.01 8.74
N CYS A 408 -28.45 -20.83 8.34
CA CYS A 408 -28.37 -20.45 6.93
C CYS A 408 -27.45 -21.39 6.14
N ARG A 409 -26.32 -21.80 6.73
CA ARG A 409 -25.38 -22.75 6.12
C ARG A 409 -26.04 -24.09 5.83
N GLN A 410 -26.73 -24.67 6.81
CA GLN A 410 -27.45 -25.94 6.65
C GLN A 410 -28.52 -25.86 5.56
N PHE A 411 -29.26 -24.74 5.51
CA PHE A 411 -30.24 -24.48 4.45
C PHE A 411 -29.59 -24.52 3.06
N PHE A 412 -28.47 -23.81 2.88
CA PHE A 412 -27.78 -23.77 1.59
C PHE A 412 -27.07 -25.07 1.22
N GLU A 413 -26.56 -25.81 2.19
CA GLU A 413 -25.99 -27.14 1.97
C GLU A 413 -27.05 -28.11 1.42
N LEU A 414 -28.26 -28.09 2.00
CA LEU A 414 -29.38 -28.88 1.51
C LEU A 414 -29.78 -28.49 0.08
N LEU A 415 -29.87 -27.19 -0.21
CA LEU A 415 -30.19 -26.71 -1.56
C LEU A 415 -29.12 -27.07 -2.59
N ARG A 416 -27.84 -26.90 -2.25
CA ARG A 416 -26.72 -27.29 -3.13
C ARG A 416 -26.72 -28.79 -3.40
N MET A 417 -27.04 -29.60 -2.39
CA MET A 417 -27.16 -31.06 -2.54
C MET A 417 -28.30 -31.42 -3.49
N PHE A 418 -29.47 -30.80 -3.30
CA PHE A 418 -30.61 -30.97 -4.17
C PHE A 418 -30.31 -30.55 -5.62
N GLU A 419 -29.65 -29.41 -5.84
CA GLU A 419 -29.26 -28.92 -7.16
C GLU A 419 -28.35 -29.91 -7.91
N ARG A 420 -27.38 -30.51 -7.21
CA ARG A 420 -26.49 -31.53 -7.78
C ARG A 420 -27.25 -32.80 -8.16
N ILE A 421 -28.12 -33.29 -7.28
CA ILE A 421 -28.92 -34.49 -7.54
C ILE A 421 -29.92 -34.26 -8.67
N ARG A 422 -30.51 -33.07 -8.73
CA ARG A 422 -31.51 -32.69 -9.73
C ARG A 422 -31.00 -32.83 -11.15
N SER A 423 -29.74 -32.48 -11.41
CA SER A 423 -29.19 -32.43 -12.77
C SER A 423 -29.02 -33.82 -13.38
N ASP A 424 -28.55 -34.78 -12.58
CA ASP A 424 -28.09 -36.08 -13.08
C ASP A 424 -28.98 -37.26 -12.68
N TYR A 425 -29.78 -37.11 -11.62
CA TYR A 425 -30.46 -38.24 -10.97
C TYR A 425 -31.97 -38.05 -10.79
N LEU A 426 -32.54 -36.89 -11.12
CA LEU A 426 -33.99 -36.63 -11.03
C LEU A 426 -34.60 -36.38 -12.41
N PHE A 427 -35.84 -36.84 -12.58
CA PHE A 427 -36.65 -36.39 -13.69
C PHE A 427 -37.38 -35.09 -13.35
N GLU A 428 -37.43 -34.14 -14.29
CA GLU A 428 -38.19 -32.90 -14.11
C GLU A 428 -39.68 -33.15 -13.82
N HIS A 429 -40.27 -34.22 -14.39
CA HIS A 429 -41.67 -34.56 -14.12
C HIS A 429 -41.89 -35.21 -12.75
N ASP A 430 -40.83 -35.63 -12.04
CA ASP A 430 -40.88 -36.15 -10.66
C ASP A 430 -40.83 -35.02 -9.62
N LEU A 431 -40.63 -33.77 -10.06
CA LEU A 431 -40.57 -32.59 -9.21
C LEU A 431 -41.90 -31.81 -9.23
N SER A 432 -42.32 -31.30 -8.07
CA SER A 432 -43.36 -30.27 -8.01
C SER A 432 -42.87 -28.95 -8.63
N ASP A 433 -43.78 -28.12 -9.11
CA ASP A 433 -43.41 -26.83 -9.69
C ASP A 433 -42.70 -25.92 -8.67
N ARG A 434 -43.04 -26.03 -7.39
CA ARG A 434 -42.36 -25.31 -6.30
C ARG A 434 -40.93 -25.80 -6.05
N LEU A 435 -40.68 -27.11 -6.14
CA LEU A 435 -39.31 -27.65 -6.07
C LEU A 435 -38.49 -27.25 -7.30
N LYS A 436 -39.12 -27.19 -8.47
CA LYS A 436 -38.46 -26.69 -9.69
C LYS A 436 -38.05 -25.24 -9.54
N GLU A 437 -38.95 -24.41 -9.03
CA GLU A 437 -38.71 -23.00 -8.73
C GLU A 437 -37.57 -22.83 -7.72
N LEU A 438 -37.63 -23.55 -6.60
CA LEU A 438 -36.61 -23.53 -5.55
C LEU A 438 -35.21 -23.93 -6.09
N GLY A 439 -35.16 -24.92 -6.99
CA GLY A 439 -33.91 -25.38 -7.61
C GLY A 439 -33.38 -24.48 -8.74
N GLN A 440 -34.18 -23.57 -9.29
CA GLN A 440 -33.79 -22.69 -10.41
C GLN A 440 -33.42 -21.27 -9.97
N GLN A 441 -33.92 -20.80 -8.82
CA GLN A 441 -33.85 -19.39 -8.43
C GLN A 441 -32.59 -19.00 -7.65
N ASN A 442 -31.42 -18.91 -8.29
CA ASN A 442 -30.20 -18.56 -7.55
C ASN A 442 -30.08 -17.07 -7.19
N GLU A 443 -30.49 -16.15 -8.08
CA GLU A 443 -30.20 -14.71 -7.90
C GLU A 443 -31.39 -13.90 -7.34
N SER A 444 -32.63 -14.31 -7.65
CA SER A 444 -33.84 -13.71 -7.08
C SER A 444 -34.02 -14.06 -5.60
N LEU A 445 -33.72 -15.29 -5.18
CA LEU A 445 -33.78 -15.71 -3.78
C LEU A 445 -32.78 -14.94 -2.91
N ARG A 446 -31.56 -14.68 -3.40
CA ARG A 446 -30.51 -13.95 -2.66
C ARG A 446 -30.92 -12.55 -2.18
N LYS A 447 -31.85 -11.91 -2.88
CA LYS A 447 -32.40 -10.59 -2.53
C LYS A 447 -33.57 -10.67 -1.54
N GLN A 448 -34.16 -11.85 -1.35
CA GLN A 448 -35.30 -12.04 -0.46
C GLN A 448 -34.85 -12.23 1.00
N ARG A 449 -35.77 -11.95 1.93
CA ARG A 449 -35.56 -12.16 3.37
C ARG A 449 -35.44 -13.65 3.66
N PHE A 450 -34.38 -14.07 4.35
CA PHE A 450 -34.11 -15.48 4.60
C PHE A 450 -35.27 -16.21 5.30
N LEU A 451 -35.77 -15.66 6.41
CA LEU A 451 -36.88 -16.27 7.16
C LEU A 451 -38.16 -16.37 6.34
N LYS A 452 -38.40 -15.41 5.43
CA LYS A 452 -39.55 -15.46 4.53
C LYS A 452 -39.41 -16.62 3.54
N VAL A 453 -38.26 -16.75 2.88
CA VAL A 453 -37.99 -17.87 1.96
C VAL A 453 -38.13 -19.21 2.68
N LYS A 454 -37.61 -19.30 3.90
CA LYS A 454 -37.69 -20.51 4.71
C LYS A 454 -39.14 -20.89 5.05
N GLU A 455 -39.99 -19.92 5.39
CA GLU A 455 -41.40 -20.20 5.69
C GLU A 455 -42.20 -20.46 4.42
N ASP A 456 -41.95 -19.70 3.35
CA ASP A 456 -42.62 -19.86 2.06
C ASP A 456 -42.40 -21.29 1.53
N TYR A 457 -41.17 -21.81 1.56
CA TYR A 457 -40.81 -23.15 1.06
C TYR A 457 -40.73 -24.23 2.14
N LYS A 458 -41.40 -24.05 3.28
CA LYS A 458 -41.25 -24.93 4.45
C LYS A 458 -41.53 -26.40 4.16
N ASP A 459 -42.59 -26.69 3.40
CA ASP A 459 -43.00 -28.06 3.07
C ASP A 459 -41.98 -28.72 2.13
N GLU A 460 -41.51 -27.98 1.12
CA GLU A 460 -40.47 -28.43 0.20
C GLU A 460 -39.14 -28.70 0.93
N LEU A 461 -38.74 -27.81 1.83
CA LEU A 461 -37.53 -27.97 2.64
C LEU A 461 -37.64 -29.17 3.58
N GLN A 462 -38.80 -29.39 4.20
CA GLN A 462 -39.04 -30.56 5.04
C GLN A 462 -38.97 -31.86 4.23
N LEU A 463 -39.53 -31.85 3.01
CA LEU A 463 -39.43 -32.98 2.09
C LEU A 463 -37.98 -33.25 1.71
N LEU A 464 -37.23 -32.24 1.24
CA LEU A 464 -35.81 -32.39 0.91
C LEU A 464 -34.99 -32.92 2.09
N LYS A 465 -35.28 -32.44 3.30
CA LYS A 465 -34.62 -32.92 4.52
C LYS A 465 -34.90 -34.39 4.81
N SER A 466 -36.10 -34.89 4.52
CA SER A 466 -36.41 -36.32 4.65
C SER A 466 -35.63 -37.21 3.66
N TYR A 467 -35.16 -36.64 2.54
CA TYR A 467 -34.36 -37.30 1.51
C TYR A 467 -32.85 -37.02 1.61
N GLU A 468 -32.42 -36.18 2.56
CA GLU A 468 -31.02 -35.72 2.70
C GLU A 468 -30.02 -36.88 2.75
N GLN A 469 -30.30 -37.93 3.53
CA GLN A 469 -29.43 -39.10 3.61
C GLN A 469 -29.32 -39.85 2.28
N LYS A 470 -30.43 -39.99 1.53
CA LYS A 470 -30.43 -40.67 0.23
C LYS A 470 -29.63 -39.86 -0.79
N MET A 471 -29.83 -38.54 -0.82
CA MET A 471 -29.07 -37.63 -1.67
C MET A 471 -27.57 -37.69 -1.37
N ASN A 472 -27.18 -37.68 -0.10
CA ASN A 472 -25.78 -37.83 0.30
C ASN A 472 -25.16 -39.14 -0.20
N ILE A 473 -25.85 -40.28 -0.01
CA ILE A 473 -25.38 -41.60 -0.46
C ILE A 473 -25.16 -41.62 -1.98
N ILE A 474 -26.05 -41.00 -2.75
CA ILE A 474 -25.90 -40.91 -4.20
C ILE A 474 -24.67 -40.07 -4.56
N LEU A 475 -24.52 -38.88 -3.95
CA LEU A 475 -23.38 -38.01 -4.24
C LEU A 475 -22.05 -38.68 -3.88
N GLU A 476 -21.96 -39.40 -2.77
CA GLU A 476 -20.77 -40.18 -2.41
C GLU A 476 -20.44 -41.26 -3.45
N ARG A 477 -21.46 -41.87 -4.06
CA ARG A 477 -21.32 -42.98 -5.02
C ARG A 477 -21.27 -42.55 -6.48
N SER A 478 -21.58 -41.28 -6.76
CA SER A 478 -21.62 -40.69 -8.11
C SER A 478 -20.32 -40.83 -8.91
N GLN A 479 -19.19 -41.03 -8.23
CA GLN A 479 -17.89 -41.28 -8.87
C GLN A 479 -17.72 -42.71 -9.41
N SER A 480 -18.59 -43.65 -9.00
CA SER A 480 -18.52 -45.02 -9.47
C SER A 480 -19.27 -45.19 -10.79
N VAL A 481 -18.54 -45.61 -11.82
CA VAL A 481 -19.11 -45.94 -13.15
C VAL A 481 -20.20 -47.01 -13.00
N MET A 482 -19.91 -48.08 -12.26
CA MET A 482 -20.87 -49.17 -12.02
C MET A 482 -22.13 -48.68 -11.30
N PHE A 483 -22.00 -47.80 -10.32
CA PHE A 483 -23.18 -47.22 -9.64
C PHE A 483 -24.05 -46.43 -10.62
N ASN A 484 -23.44 -45.61 -11.48
CA ASN A 484 -24.16 -44.81 -12.47
C ASN A 484 -24.81 -45.69 -13.55
N GLU A 485 -24.16 -46.77 -13.99
CA GLU A 485 -24.76 -47.74 -14.93
C GLU A 485 -25.98 -48.45 -14.34
N ILE A 486 -25.89 -48.89 -13.07
CA ILE A 486 -27.02 -49.47 -12.35
C ILE A 486 -28.14 -48.43 -12.21
N TRP A 487 -27.79 -47.18 -11.87
CA TRP A 487 -28.74 -46.09 -11.76
C TRP A 487 -29.48 -45.87 -13.09
N GLU A 488 -28.76 -45.67 -14.19
CA GLU A 488 -29.33 -45.42 -15.52
C GLU A 488 -30.28 -46.54 -15.94
N LYS A 489 -29.91 -47.80 -15.68
CA LYS A 489 -30.75 -48.97 -15.99
C LYS A 489 -32.09 -48.94 -15.26
N TYR A 490 -32.10 -48.63 -13.96
CA TYR A 490 -33.34 -48.51 -13.21
C TYR A 490 -34.09 -47.24 -13.56
N ASN A 491 -33.40 -46.13 -13.81
CA ASN A 491 -34.01 -44.86 -14.17
C ASN A 491 -34.81 -44.96 -15.48
N LYS A 492 -34.28 -45.68 -16.50
CA LYS A 492 -34.98 -45.98 -17.77
C LYS A 492 -36.33 -46.66 -17.60
N GLN A 493 -36.51 -47.46 -16.53
CA GLN A 493 -37.78 -48.16 -16.28
C GLN A 493 -38.91 -47.21 -15.90
N TYR A 494 -38.58 -46.00 -15.43
CA TYR A 494 -39.54 -45.02 -14.94
C TYR A 494 -39.69 -43.79 -15.84
N GLU A 495 -38.98 -43.69 -16.97
CA GLU A 495 -39.02 -42.52 -17.88
C GLU A 495 -40.43 -42.12 -18.34
N SER A 496 -41.33 -43.10 -18.49
CA SER A 496 -42.72 -42.89 -18.92
C SER A 496 -43.71 -42.79 -17.75
N THR A 497 -43.25 -42.97 -16.51
CA THR A 497 -44.09 -42.91 -15.32
C THR A 497 -44.41 -41.45 -15.00
N ARG A 498 -45.67 -41.13 -14.78
CA ARG A 498 -46.10 -39.82 -14.28
C ARG A 498 -46.82 -40.03 -12.96
N ASP A 499 -46.07 -39.99 -11.86
CA ASP A 499 -46.65 -39.95 -10.52
C ASP A 499 -47.00 -38.51 -10.14
N GLN A 500 -47.95 -38.32 -9.22
CA GLN A 500 -48.35 -37.00 -8.72
C GLN A 500 -47.60 -36.61 -7.43
N THR A 501 -46.93 -37.58 -6.79
CA THR A 501 -46.19 -37.37 -5.55
C THR A 501 -44.75 -36.95 -5.87
N PRO A 502 -44.27 -35.79 -5.40
CA PRO A 502 -42.91 -35.35 -5.67
C PRO A 502 -41.86 -36.32 -5.10
N LEU A 503 -40.78 -36.54 -5.86
CA LEU A 503 -39.67 -37.44 -5.54
C LEU A 503 -40.06 -38.93 -5.41
N PHE A 504 -41.21 -39.33 -5.94
CA PHE A 504 -41.64 -40.72 -5.88
C PHE A 504 -40.73 -41.62 -6.72
N ILE A 505 -40.46 -41.22 -7.97
CA ILE A 505 -39.62 -42.00 -8.88
C ILE A 505 -38.20 -42.07 -8.32
N PHE A 506 -37.66 -40.93 -7.86
CA PHE A 506 -36.37 -40.87 -7.18
C PHE A 506 -36.26 -41.89 -6.05
N ASN A 507 -37.27 -41.95 -5.17
CA ASN A 507 -37.28 -42.84 -4.03
C ASN A 507 -37.25 -44.32 -4.47
N LYS A 508 -38.04 -44.67 -5.48
CA LYS A 508 -38.11 -46.04 -6.03
C LYS A 508 -36.82 -46.44 -6.73
N VAL A 509 -36.24 -45.57 -7.55
CA VAL A 509 -34.97 -45.81 -8.23
C VAL A 509 -33.88 -45.99 -7.19
N PHE A 510 -33.77 -45.09 -6.21
CA PHE A 510 -32.78 -45.19 -5.14
C PHE A 510 -32.86 -46.52 -4.39
N ASP A 511 -34.05 -46.93 -3.94
CA ASP A 511 -34.19 -48.16 -3.15
C ASP A 511 -33.76 -49.42 -3.94
N ASN A 512 -34.09 -49.48 -5.23
CA ASN A 512 -33.71 -50.58 -6.11
C ASN A 512 -32.20 -50.58 -6.42
N VAL A 513 -31.65 -49.41 -6.74
CA VAL A 513 -30.21 -49.23 -7.01
C VAL A 513 -29.41 -49.56 -5.77
N ASN A 514 -29.81 -49.04 -4.60
CA ASN A 514 -29.10 -49.26 -3.34
C ASN A 514 -29.07 -50.74 -2.96
N ARG A 515 -30.19 -51.45 -3.11
CA ARG A 515 -30.21 -52.92 -2.90
C ARG A 515 -29.25 -53.64 -3.86
N THR A 516 -29.34 -53.34 -5.15
CA THR A 516 -28.49 -53.97 -6.18
C THR A 516 -27.01 -53.67 -5.94
N TRP A 517 -26.69 -52.46 -5.49
CA TRP A 517 -25.35 -52.01 -5.18
C TRP A 517 -24.76 -52.73 -3.96
N GLU A 518 -25.55 -52.92 -2.89
CA GLU A 518 -25.08 -53.69 -1.73
C GLU A 518 -24.94 -55.19 -2.07
N ASP A 519 -25.84 -55.76 -2.86
CA ASP A 519 -25.70 -57.13 -3.38
C ASP A 519 -24.42 -57.26 -4.22
N PHE A 520 -24.15 -56.28 -5.10
CA PHE A 520 -22.91 -56.22 -5.90
C PHE A 520 -21.67 -56.18 -5.01
N LYS A 521 -21.62 -55.33 -3.98
CA LYS A 521 -20.51 -55.26 -3.03
C LYS A 521 -20.28 -56.59 -2.30
N GLN A 522 -21.36 -57.24 -1.86
CA GLN A 522 -21.28 -58.51 -1.14
C GLN A 522 -20.72 -59.62 -2.05
N VAL A 523 -21.19 -59.69 -3.29
CA VAL A 523 -20.67 -60.64 -4.29
C VAL A 523 -19.22 -60.32 -4.64
N HIS A 524 -18.89 -59.07 -4.90
CA HIS A 524 -17.54 -58.65 -5.25
C HIS A 524 -16.54 -58.96 -4.12
N SER A 525 -16.87 -58.63 -2.87
CA SER A 525 -16.03 -58.95 -1.71
C SER A 525 -15.86 -60.46 -1.51
N THR A 526 -16.92 -61.26 -1.72
CA THR A 526 -16.88 -62.73 -1.60
C THR A 526 -16.08 -63.37 -2.75
N ALA A 527 -16.27 -62.90 -3.98
CA ALA A 527 -15.56 -63.40 -5.16
C ALA A 527 -14.06 -63.11 -5.09
N PHE A 528 -13.67 -61.90 -4.67
CA PHE A 528 -12.26 -61.56 -4.45
C PHE A 528 -11.65 -62.29 -3.25
N PHE A 529 -12.42 -62.54 -2.19
CA PHE A 529 -11.97 -63.38 -1.07
C PHE A 529 -11.74 -64.84 -1.52
N ILE A 530 -12.64 -65.40 -2.33
CA ILE A 530 -12.49 -66.75 -2.91
C ILE A 530 -11.31 -66.79 -3.88
N LEU A 531 -11.15 -65.80 -4.76
CA LEU A 531 -9.99 -65.69 -5.66
C LEU A 531 -8.67 -65.58 -4.88
N GLY A 532 -8.62 -64.79 -3.80
CA GLY A 532 -7.44 -64.70 -2.93
C GLY A 532 -7.14 -66.00 -2.16
N ILE A 533 -8.15 -66.82 -1.84
CA ILE A 533 -7.95 -68.17 -1.29
C ILE A 533 -7.45 -69.14 -2.37
N ILE A 534 -7.95 -69.02 -3.61
CA ILE A 534 -7.56 -69.87 -4.74
C ILE A 534 -6.13 -69.56 -5.19
N GLU A 535 -5.75 -68.28 -5.29
CA GLU A 535 -4.36 -67.87 -5.60
C GLU A 535 -3.37 -68.34 -4.54
N ASN A 536 -3.74 -68.29 -3.24
CA ASN A 536 -2.89 -68.80 -2.17
C ASN A 536 -2.78 -70.34 -2.12
N LYS A 537 -3.61 -71.09 -2.86
CA LYS A 537 -3.63 -72.56 -2.80
C LYS A 537 -3.16 -73.28 -4.06
N HIS A 538 -2.82 -72.61 -5.17
CA HIS A 538 -2.30 -73.26 -6.40
C HIS A 538 -3.11 -74.50 -6.87
N ILE A 539 -4.45 -74.49 -6.72
CA ILE A 539 -5.31 -75.57 -7.22
C ILE A 539 -6.20 -75.00 -8.34
N LEU A 540 -5.89 -75.37 -9.59
CA LEU A 540 -6.73 -75.16 -10.76
C LEU A 540 -7.58 -76.44 -11.02
N PRO A 541 -8.77 -76.37 -11.67
CA PRO A 541 -8.87 -76.01 -13.08
C PRO A 541 -10.01 -75.04 -13.45
N SER A 542 -9.79 -74.34 -14.56
CA SER A 542 -10.62 -73.33 -15.26
C SER A 542 -12.08 -73.71 -15.58
N ILE A 543 -12.56 -74.91 -15.24
CA ILE A 543 -13.92 -75.39 -15.50
C ILE A 543 -14.89 -75.01 -14.35
N GLN A 544 -14.42 -74.83 -13.12
CA GLN A 544 -15.29 -74.42 -12.01
C GLN A 544 -15.63 -72.92 -12.04
N LEU A 545 -14.73 -72.06 -12.53
CA LEU A 545 -15.00 -70.63 -12.67
C LEU A 545 -16.15 -70.34 -13.65
N VAL A 546 -16.23 -71.10 -14.75
CA VAL A 546 -17.33 -71.00 -15.73
C VAL A 546 -18.67 -71.43 -15.12
N ASN A 547 -18.67 -72.41 -14.22
CA ASN A 547 -19.89 -72.87 -13.56
C ASN A 547 -20.35 -71.94 -12.43
N VAL A 548 -19.42 -71.29 -11.71
CA VAL A 548 -19.75 -70.21 -10.77
C VAL A 548 -20.31 -68.99 -11.52
N TYR A 549 -19.71 -68.63 -12.66
CA TYR A 549 -20.20 -67.55 -13.52
C TYR A 549 -21.56 -67.86 -14.18
N ARG A 550 -21.81 -69.12 -14.57
CA ARG A 550 -23.13 -69.56 -15.05
C ARG A 550 -24.19 -69.59 -13.94
N ALA A 551 -23.86 -70.08 -12.76
CA ALA A 551 -24.78 -70.04 -11.61
C ALA A 551 -25.11 -68.60 -11.21
N PHE A 552 -24.14 -67.69 -11.34
CA PHE A 552 -24.32 -66.25 -11.17
C PHE A 552 -25.27 -65.64 -12.21
N LYS A 553 -25.09 -65.95 -13.51
CA LYS A 553 -25.98 -65.50 -14.60
C LYS A 553 -27.41 -66.04 -14.47
N ILE A 554 -27.60 -67.21 -13.87
CA ILE A 554 -28.92 -67.85 -13.68
C ILE A 554 -29.68 -67.22 -12.50
N ASN A 555 -29.00 -66.87 -11.40
CA ASN A 555 -29.65 -66.31 -10.20
C ASN A 555 -29.77 -64.78 -10.21
N HIS A 556 -28.95 -64.08 -11.00
CA HIS A 556 -28.98 -62.62 -11.14
C HIS A 556 -28.85 -62.21 -12.63
N PRO A 557 -29.93 -62.28 -13.43
CA PRO A 557 -29.91 -61.98 -14.86
C PRO A 557 -29.64 -60.50 -15.20
N VAL A 558 -29.40 -59.66 -14.19
CA VAL A 558 -29.34 -58.19 -14.31
C VAL A 558 -27.91 -57.69 -14.59
N ILE A 559 -26.88 -58.53 -14.47
CA ILE A 559 -25.48 -58.14 -14.70
C ILE A 559 -24.94 -58.91 -15.92
N GLU A 560 -25.00 -58.28 -17.09
CA GLU A 560 -24.08 -58.57 -18.19
C GLU A 560 -22.98 -57.51 -18.13
N ILE A 561 -21.72 -57.96 -18.02
CA ILE A 561 -20.51 -57.11 -18.18
C ILE A 561 -20.16 -57.08 -19.65
#